data_AF-A0A841ESZ3-F1
#
_entry.id   AF-A0A841ESZ3-F1
#
_cell.length_a   1.000
_cell.length_b   1.000
_cell.length_c   1.000
_cell.angle_alpha   90.00
_cell.angle_beta   90.00
_cell.angle_gamma   90.00
#
_symmetry.space_group_name_H-M   'P 1'
#
loop_
_entity.id
_entity.type
_entity.pdbx_description
1 polymer ?
#
loop_
_entity_poly.entity_id
_entity_poly.type
_entity_poly.pdbx_seq_one_letter_code
_entity_poly.pdbx_strand_id
1 'polypeptide(L)'
;MIAIYFNLMGILLYYSETKYFPKNIQIPNLSYQKPISLLICIIGLAIFINQWGWMMGLLMSLCSLVLLASVCQLFAVLGKKWFIAFLVFVHCLLILNLFSYAS
;
A
#
# COMPACT_ATOMS: atom_id res chain seq x y z
N MET A 1 -11.20 -1.39 3.63
CA MET A 1 -10.34 -1.27 2.44
C MET A 1 -9.38 -0.09 2.50
N ILE A 2 -9.81 1.07 3.02
CA ILE A 2 -8.98 2.28 3.12
C ILE A 2 -7.65 2.04 3.88
N ALA A 3 -7.66 1.34 5.02
CA ALA A 3 -6.43 1.02 5.77
C ALA A 3 -5.40 0.23 4.95
N ILE A 4 -5.86 -0.79 4.21
CA ILE A 4 -5.03 -1.62 3.32
C ILE A 4 -4.43 -0.76 2.20
N TYR A 5 -5.21 0.17 1.66
CA TYR A 5 -4.75 1.07 0.61
C TYR A 5 -3.66 2.05 1.11
N PHE A 6 -3.82 2.63 2.31
CA PHE A 6 -2.77 3.44 2.92
C PHE A 6 -1.49 2.60 3.14
N ASN A 7 -1.60 1.39 3.70
CA ASN A 7 -0.44 0.50 3.84
C ASN A 7 0.22 0.19 2.50
N LEU A 8 -0.55 -0.02 1.43
CA LEU A 8 -0.01 -0.24 0.09
C LEU A 8 0.76 1.00 -0.41
N MET A 9 0.21 2.20 -0.26
CA MET A 9 0.88 3.44 -0.68
C MET A 9 2.18 3.68 0.09
N GLY A 10 2.19 3.42 1.41
CA GLY A 10 3.40 3.47 2.21
C GLY A 10 4.45 2.49 1.69
N ILE A 11 4.06 1.23 1.44
CA ILE A 11 4.94 0.22 0.88
C ILE A 11 5.49 0.63 -0.50
N LEU A 12 4.65 1.16 -1.39
CA LEU A 12 5.08 1.61 -2.72
C LEU A 12 6.11 2.73 -2.65
N LEU A 13 5.90 3.71 -1.77
CA LEU A 13 6.84 4.81 -1.52
C LEU A 13 8.13 4.33 -0.85
N TYR A 14 8.08 3.27 -0.05
CA TYR A 14 9.27 2.67 0.52
C TYR A 14 10.07 1.90 -0.55
N TYR A 15 9.39 1.16 -1.42
CA TYR A 15 10.01 0.34 -2.46
C TYR A 15 10.47 1.14 -3.69
N SER A 16 10.03 2.39 -3.88
CA SER A 16 10.36 3.19 -5.05
C SER A 16 11.86 3.44 -5.25
N GLU A 17 12.64 3.45 -4.17
CA GLU A 17 14.11 3.58 -4.23
C GLU A 17 14.84 2.26 -4.51
N THR A 18 14.14 1.13 -4.51
CA THR A 18 14.78 -0.18 -4.62
C THR A 18 15.09 -0.56 -6.07
N LYS A 19 16.15 -1.36 -6.26
CA LYS A 19 16.58 -1.86 -7.58
C LYS A 19 15.49 -2.61 -8.35
N TYR A 20 14.52 -3.18 -7.64
CA TYR A 20 13.44 -3.99 -8.22
C TYR A 20 12.24 -3.15 -8.66
N PHE A 21 12.22 -1.86 -8.35
CA PHE A 21 11.12 -1.00 -8.75
C PHE A 21 11.14 -0.77 -10.28
N PRO A 22 9.99 -0.86 -10.97
CA PRO A 22 9.93 -0.65 -12.41
C PRO A 22 10.39 0.76 -12.79
N LYS A 23 11.56 0.87 -13.44
CA LYS A 23 12.25 2.12 -13.80
C LYS A 23 11.42 3.15 -14.59
N ASN A 24 10.33 2.72 -15.22
CA ASN A 24 9.48 3.59 -16.04
C ASN A 24 8.31 4.19 -15.24
N ILE A 25 8.18 3.87 -13.95
CA ILE A 25 7.22 4.51 -13.04
C ILE A 25 7.99 5.60 -12.31
N GLN A 26 7.77 6.84 -12.73
CA GLN A 26 8.39 8.00 -12.09
C GLN A 26 7.60 8.32 -10.83
N ILE A 27 8.20 8.03 -9.67
CA ILE A 27 7.75 8.56 -8.38
C ILE A 27 8.63 9.77 -8.09
N PRO A 28 8.07 10.90 -7.64
CA PRO A 28 8.86 12.09 -7.32
C PRO A 28 9.91 11.72 -6.27
N ASN A 29 11.20 11.85 -6.65
CA ASN A 29 12.32 11.54 -5.78
C ASN A 29 12.42 12.62 -4.69
N LEU A 30 11.72 12.38 -3.58
CA LEU A 30 11.72 13.25 -2.41
C LEU A 30 12.75 12.69 -1.43
N SER A 31 13.64 13.55 -0.94
CA SER A 31 14.61 13.23 0.13
C SER A 31 13.95 12.67 1.40
N TYR A 32 12.63 12.86 1.54
CA TYR A 32 11.82 12.41 2.67
C TYR A 32 10.91 11.22 2.32
N GLN A 33 11.15 10.46 1.25
CA GLN A 33 10.32 9.30 0.87
C GLN A 33 10.18 8.28 2.00
N LYS A 34 11.28 7.90 2.65
CA LYS A 34 11.27 6.93 3.77
C LYS A 34 10.43 7.40 4.97
N PRO A 35 10.65 8.60 5.56
CA PRO A 35 9.81 9.04 6.67
C PRO A 35 8.33 9.22 6.26
N ILE A 36 8.06 9.68 5.04
CA ILE A 36 6.68 9.78 4.52
C ILE A 36 6.04 8.39 4.40
N SER A 37 6.77 7.40 3.87
CA SER A 37 6.27 6.03 3.77
C SER A 37 5.87 5.45 5.12
N LEU A 38 6.68 5.70 6.15
CA LEU A 38 6.44 5.24 7.51
C LEU A 38 5.21 5.93 8.13
N LEU A 39 5.08 7.25 7.96
CA LEU A 39 3.90 7.99 8.40
C LEU A 39 2.61 7.45 7.77
N ILE A 40 2.64 7.14 6.47
CA ILE A 40 1.49 6.58 5.76
C ILE A 40 1.12 5.20 6.30
N CYS A 41 2.10 4.34 6.58
CA CYS A 41 1.86 3.04 7.23
C CYS A 41 1.29 3.21 8.65
N ILE A 42 1.74 4.20 9.41
CA ILE A 42 1.16 4.52 10.74
C ILE A 42 -0.30 4.93 10.61
N ILE A 43 -0.68 5.70 9.59
CA ILE A 43 -2.08 6.06 9.33
C ILE A 43 -2.90 4.79 9.06
N GLY A 44 -2.41 3.88 8.22
CA GLY A 44 -3.08 2.60 7.95
C GLY A 44 -3.26 1.77 9.23
N LEU A 45 -2.24 1.71 10.08
CA LEU A 45 -2.31 1.07 11.40
C LEU A 45 -3.37 1.72 12.31
N ALA A 46 -3.37 3.05 12.40
CA ALA A 46 -4.32 3.77 13.24
C ALA A 46 -5.78 3.49 12.82
N ILE A 47 -6.04 3.40 11.51
CA ILE A 47 -7.36 3.03 10.99
C ILE A 47 -7.73 1.60 11.39
N PHE A 48 -6.80 0.65 11.31
CA PHE A 48 -7.05 -0.73 11.76
C PHE A 48 -7.35 -0.82 13.26
N ILE A 49 -6.58 -0.11 14.09
CA ILE A 49 -6.80 -0.05 15.54
C ILE A 49 -8.17 0.57 15.85
N ASN A 50 -8.56 1.63 15.15
CA ASN A 50 -9.86 2.27 15.35
C ASN A 50 -11.04 1.35 15.00
N GLN A 51 -10.88 0.48 14.00
CA GLN A 51 -11.96 -0.41 13.54
C GLN A 51 -12.06 -1.73 14.33
N TRP A 52 -10.92 -2.31 14.76
CA TRP A 52 -10.87 -3.67 15.33
C TRP A 52 -10.27 -3.71 16.75
N GLY A 53 -9.91 -2.57 17.32
CA GLY A 53 -9.22 -2.45 18.61
C GLY A 53 -7.71 -2.70 18.51
N TRP A 54 -7.00 -2.53 19.63
CA TRP A 54 -5.54 -2.56 19.68
C TRP A 54 -4.92 -3.88 19.21
N MET A 55 -5.32 -5.00 19.82
CA MET A 55 -4.69 -6.30 19.55
C MET A 55 -4.99 -6.80 18.14
N MET A 56 -6.27 -6.81 17.74
CA MET A 56 -6.67 -7.29 16.42
C MET A 56 -6.25 -6.30 15.32
N GLY A 57 -6.33 -4.99 15.57
CA GLY A 57 -5.87 -3.97 14.63
C GLY A 57 -4.37 -4.04 14.35
N LEU A 58 -3.54 -4.27 15.39
CA LEU A 58 -2.11 -4.52 15.23
C LEU A 58 -1.85 -5.78 14.41
N LEU A 59 -2.52 -6.88 14.73
CA LEU A 59 -2.37 -8.15 14.01
C LEU A 59 -2.74 -8.00 12.53
N MET A 60 -3.88 -7.37 12.24
CA MET A 60 -4.35 -7.13 10.87
C MET A 60 -3.42 -6.19 10.10
N SER A 61 -2.91 -5.14 10.76
CA SER A 61 -1.96 -4.22 10.14
C SER A 61 -0.66 -4.93 9.77
N LEU A 62 -0.06 -5.69 10.69
CA LEU A 62 1.16 -6.47 10.42
C LEU A 62 0.94 -7.50 9.30
N CYS A 63 -0.16 -8.25 9.35
CA CYS A 63 -0.51 -9.20 8.31
C CYS A 63 -0.66 -8.52 6.95
N SER A 64 -1.33 -7.37 6.91
CA SER A 64 -1.48 -6.58 5.68
C SER A 64 -0.14 -6.07 5.15
N LEU A 65 0.76 -5.61 6.03
CA LEU A 65 2.07 -5.10 5.62
C LEU A 65 2.94 -6.19 5.01
N VAL A 66 2.99 -7.38 5.64
CA VAL A 66 3.75 -8.54 5.12
C VAL A 66 3.18 -9.01 3.79
N LEU A 67 1.86 -9.14 3.69
CA LEU A 67 1.18 -9.55 2.46
C LEU A 67 1.39 -8.53 1.34
N LEU A 68 1.20 -7.24 1.60
CA LEU A 68 1.39 -6.21 0.59
C LEU A 68 2.86 -6.06 0.18
N ALA A 69 3.83 -6.22 1.09
CA ALA A 69 5.24 -6.17 0.75
C ALA A 69 5.63 -7.32 -0.19
N SER A 70 5.20 -8.55 0.13
CA SER A 70 5.45 -9.73 -0.71
C SER A 70 4.77 -9.65 -2.07
N VAL A 71 3.50 -9.24 -2.11
CA VAL A 71 2.74 -9.05 -3.35
C VAL A 71 3.36 -7.94 -4.21
N CYS A 72 3.74 -6.81 -3.60
CA CYS A 72 4.37 -5.71 -4.30
C CYS A 72 5.70 -6.12 -4.95
N GLN A 73 6.53 -6.88 -4.23
CA GLN A 73 7.77 -7.43 -4.79
C GLN A 73 7.51 -8.42 -5.93
N LEU A 74 6.54 -9.32 -5.78
CA LEU A 74 6.17 -10.30 -6.79
C LEU A 74 5.74 -9.61 -8.10
N PHE A 75 4.85 -8.63 -8.01
CA PHE A 75 4.39 -7.87 -9.18
C PHE A 75 5.49 -6.98 -9.77
N ALA A 76 6.41 -6.47 -8.95
CA ALA A 76 7.56 -5.74 -9.44
C ALA A 76 8.49 -6.62 -10.30
N VAL A 77 8.68 -7.89 -9.92
CA VAL A 77 9.48 -8.88 -10.66
C VAL A 77 8.80 -9.35 -11.95
N LEU A 78 7.47 -9.55 -11.95
CA LEU A 78 6.70 -9.97 -13.14
C LEU A 78 6.73 -8.93 -14.28
N GLY A 79 7.11 -7.69 -13.97
CA GLY A 79 7.34 -6.64 -14.94
C GLY A 79 6.23 -5.60 -15.00
N LYS A 80 6.49 -4.54 -15.77
CA LYS A 80 5.73 -3.29 -15.76
C LYS A 80 4.21 -3.46 -15.95
N LYS A 81 3.80 -4.28 -16.93
CA LYS A 81 2.38 -4.43 -17.29
C LYS A 81 1.58 -4.99 -16.11
N TRP A 82 2.11 -6.01 -15.45
CA TRP A 82 1.49 -6.67 -14.30
C TRP A 82 1.46 -5.76 -13.07
N PHE A 83 2.54 -5.01 -12.85
CA PHE A 83 2.59 -4.04 -11.76
C PHE A 83 1.55 -2.92 -11.92
N ILE A 84 1.41 -2.35 -13.11
CA ILE A 84 0.39 -1.33 -13.39
C ILE A 84 -1.01 -1.93 -13.27
N ALA A 85 -1.25 -3.13 -13.81
CA ALA A 85 -2.53 -3.82 -13.68
C ALA A 85 -2.90 -4.04 -12.21
N PHE A 86 -1.95 -4.45 -11.37
CA PHE A 86 -2.14 -4.58 -9.93
C PHE A 86 -2.52 -3.25 -9.27
N LEU A 87 -1.81 -2.16 -9.58
CA LEU A 87 -2.14 -0.84 -9.04
C LEU A 87 -3.55 -0.38 -9.45
N VAL A 88 -3.89 -0.52 -10.74
CA VAL A 88 -5.23 -0.17 -11.26
C VAL A 88 -6.30 -1.02 -10.57
N PHE A 89 -6.06 -2.32 -10.42
CA PHE A 89 -6.99 -3.22 -9.74
C PHE A 89 -7.25 -2.79 -8.30
N VAL A 90 -6.21 -2.47 -7.52
CA VAL A 90 -6.38 -1.99 -6.14
C VAL A 90 -7.11 -0.65 -6.09
N HIS A 91 -6.84 0.28 -7.01
CA HIS A 91 -7.57 1.55 -7.08
C HIS A 91 -9.05 1.34 -7.42
N CYS A 92 -9.36 0.46 -8.38
CA CYS A 92 -10.74 0.10 -8.70
C CYS A 92 -11.47 -0.48 -7.48
N LEU A 93 -10.82 -1.38 -6.72
CA LEU A 93 -11.40 -1.92 -5.49
C LEU A 93 -11.68 -0.84 -4.43
N LEU A 94 -10.78 0.14 -4.28
CA LEU A 94 -11.00 1.27 -3.38
C LEU A 94 -12.21 2.10 -3.83
N ILE A 95 -12.28 2.45 -5.11
CA ILE A 95 -13.39 3.25 -5.66
C ILE A 95 -14.73 2.53 -5.45
N LEU A 96 -14.80 1.23 -5.75
CA LEU A 96 -16.00 0.42 -5.52
C LEU A 96 -16.39 0.38 -4.04
N ASN A 97 -15.41 0.26 -3.14
CA ASN A 97 -15.67 0.28 -1.70
C ASN A 97 -16.21 1.63 -1.22
N LEU A 98 -15.68 2.75 -1.75
CA LEU A 98 -16.18 4.09 -1.44
C LEU A 98 -17.62 4.29 -1.92
N PHE A 99 -17.93 3.85 -3.14
CA PHE A 99 -19.31 3.90 -3.66
C PHE A 99 -20.27 3.07 -2.82
N SER A 100 -19.86 1.86 -2.42
CA SER A 100 -20.67 1.00 -1.55
C SER A 100 -20.91 1.60 -0.15
N TYR A 101 -20.04 2.50 0.31
CA TYR A 101 -20.21 3.17 1.60
C TYR A 101 -21.04 4.46 1.48
N ALA A 102 -21.14 5.01 0.27
CA ALA A 102 -21.90 6.23 -0.03
C ALA A 102 -23.37 5.95 -0.40
N SER A 103 -23.71 4.71 -0.77
CA SER A 103 -25.07 4.21 -0.98
C SER A 103 -25.70 3.71 0.31
#